data_AF-A0A7C0TZG6-F1
#
_entry.id   AF-A0A7C0TZG6-F1
#
_cell.length_a   1.000
_cell.length_b   1.000
_cell.length_c   1.000
_cell.angle_alpha   90.00
_cell.angle_beta   90.00
_cell.angle_gamma   90.00
#
_symmetry.space_group_name_H-M   'P 1'
#
loop_
_entity.id
_entity.type
_entity.pdbx_description
1 polymer ?
#
loop_
_entity_poly.entity_id
_entity_poly.type
_entity_poly.pdbx_seq_one_letter_code
_entity_poly.pdbx_strand_id
1 'polypeptide(L)'
;MEHRREEEITPIDILLQLVTMGKVDPWNIDIVDLTEKYIERIREMQDLDLRISARAILAASILLRMKTEALLYGNEEEEEEKKEERIRVDVEPYVPPLRRVERYYTLDDLIEALMDALEEAERKKPRKKKKVEIEEEIFVVDDFRVDIEKHVNRLYAIVKELYEETKEKISFWELIFDPTPKIIARTFLYLLFLANMGKVELIQEEPFGEIFIVPT
;
A
#
# COMPACT_ATOMS: atom_id res chain seq x y z
N MET A 1 22.67 -25.83 13.69
CA MET A 1 21.87 -24.74 14.31
C MET A 1 20.76 -24.44 13.34
N GLU A 2 19.56 -24.82 13.71
CA GLU A 2 18.37 -24.73 12.88
C GLU A 2 18.00 -23.25 12.73
N HIS A 3 18.09 -22.73 11.50
CA HIS A 3 17.57 -21.39 11.20
C HIS A 3 16.07 -21.46 11.46
N ARG A 4 15.62 -20.88 12.57
CA ARG A 4 14.21 -20.58 12.80
C ARG A 4 13.83 -19.57 11.70
N ARG A 5 13.32 -20.07 10.57
CA ARG A 5 12.69 -19.21 9.57
C ARG A 5 11.57 -18.50 10.30
N GLU A 6 11.70 -17.19 10.41
CA GLU A 6 10.66 -16.37 11.01
C GLU A 6 9.46 -16.40 10.04
N GLU A 7 8.32 -16.91 10.51
CA GLU A 7 7.15 -17.18 9.67
C GLU A 7 6.49 -15.86 9.24
N GLU A 8 6.37 -15.65 7.92
CA GLU A 8 5.62 -14.53 7.36
C GLU A 8 4.13 -14.69 7.66
N ILE A 9 3.47 -13.61 8.08
CA ILE A 9 2.03 -13.65 8.32
C ILE A 9 1.29 -13.70 6.99
N THR A 10 0.52 -14.77 6.77
CA THR A 10 -0.29 -14.94 5.56
C THR A 10 -1.66 -14.27 5.70
N PRO A 11 -2.35 -13.98 4.58
CA PRO A 11 -3.70 -13.42 4.63
C PRO A 11 -4.69 -14.27 5.43
N ILE A 12 -4.55 -15.60 5.32
CA ILE A 12 -5.44 -16.58 5.95
C ILE A 12 -5.21 -16.60 7.46
N ASP A 13 -3.96 -16.47 7.91
CA ASP A 13 -3.64 -16.41 9.35
C ASP A 13 -4.35 -15.23 10.02
N ILE A 14 -4.41 -14.08 9.35
CA ILE A 14 -5.11 -12.88 9.86
C ILE A 14 -6.61 -13.14 9.94
N LEU A 15 -7.22 -13.76 8.92
CA LEU A 15 -8.64 -14.12 8.95
C LEU A 15 -8.96 -15.11 10.08
N LEU A 16 -8.15 -16.16 10.22
CA LEU A 16 -8.29 -17.14 11.29
C LEU A 16 -8.12 -16.51 12.67
N GLN A 17 -7.19 -15.57 12.84
CA GLN A 17 -7.05 -14.82 14.09
C GLN A 17 -8.31 -14.02 14.42
N LEU A 18 -8.92 -13.33 13.45
CA LEU A 18 -10.14 -12.56 13.67
C LEU A 18 -11.31 -13.44 14.11
N VAL A 19 -11.46 -14.63 13.50
CA VAL A 19 -12.47 -15.63 13.89
C VAL A 19 -12.17 -16.20 15.27
N THR A 20 -10.92 -16.59 15.54
CA THR A 20 -10.51 -17.21 16.82
C THR A 20 -10.67 -16.23 17.99
N MET A 21 -10.42 -14.94 17.75
CA MET A 21 -10.67 -13.88 18.75
C MET A 21 -12.17 -13.57 18.94
N GLY A 22 -13.07 -14.22 18.21
CA GLY A 22 -14.50 -13.99 18.26
C GLY A 22 -14.91 -12.62 17.71
N LYS A 23 -14.04 -11.96 16.93
CA LYS A 23 -14.37 -10.67 16.31
C LYS A 23 -15.34 -10.86 15.14
N VAL A 24 -15.41 -12.04 14.53
CA VAL A 24 -16.23 -12.35 13.34
C VAL A 24 -16.86 -13.74 13.48
N ASP A 25 -18.12 -13.89 13.08
CA ASP A 25 -18.81 -15.20 13.03
C ASP A 25 -18.42 -15.96 11.76
N PRO A 26 -17.80 -17.15 11.86
CA PRO A 26 -17.35 -17.91 10.69
C PRO A 26 -18.48 -18.44 9.79
N TRP A 27 -19.73 -18.49 10.25
CA TRP A 27 -20.86 -18.95 9.42
C TRP A 27 -21.56 -17.82 8.67
N ASN A 28 -21.36 -16.57 9.11
CA ASN A 28 -22.03 -15.40 8.53
C ASN A 28 -21.16 -14.15 8.66
N ILE A 29 -20.20 -14.02 7.74
CA ILE A 29 -19.22 -12.95 7.72
C ILE A 29 -19.76 -11.78 6.87
N ASP A 30 -20.03 -10.63 7.49
CA ASP A 30 -20.27 -9.38 6.74
C ASP A 30 -18.93 -8.85 6.21
N ILE A 31 -18.78 -8.82 4.89
CA ILE A 31 -17.56 -8.34 4.23
C ILE A 31 -17.19 -6.91 4.62
N VAL A 32 -18.18 -6.07 4.91
CA VAL A 32 -17.97 -4.65 5.25
C VAL A 32 -17.25 -4.51 6.59
N ASP A 33 -17.71 -5.26 7.58
CA ASP A 33 -17.19 -5.28 8.95
C ASP A 33 -15.87 -6.05 9.03
N LEU A 34 -15.79 -7.21 8.37
CA LEU A 34 -14.54 -7.98 8.25
C LEU A 34 -13.41 -7.13 7.68
N THR A 35 -13.67 -6.42 6.57
CA THR A 35 -12.63 -5.63 5.88
C THR A 35 -12.03 -4.58 6.81
N GLU A 36 -12.85 -3.93 7.63
CA GLU A 36 -12.37 -2.94 8.59
C GLU A 36 -11.49 -3.58 9.66
N LYS A 37 -11.97 -4.70 10.25
CA LYS A 37 -11.23 -5.48 11.26
C LYS A 37 -9.92 -6.04 10.72
N TYR A 38 -9.90 -6.44 9.45
CA TYR A 38 -8.71 -6.93 8.77
C TYR A 38 -7.66 -5.83 8.58
N ILE A 39 -8.08 -4.63 8.15
CA ILE A 39 -7.19 -3.48 7.98
C ILE A 39 -6.67 -2.98 9.34
N GLU A 40 -7.54 -2.90 10.34
CA GLU A 40 -7.15 -2.54 11.71
C GLU A 40 -6.07 -3.52 12.22
N ARG A 41 -6.29 -4.82 12.03
CA ARG A 41 -5.33 -5.84 12.44
C ARG A 41 -3.99 -5.72 11.71
N ILE A 42 -4.01 -5.43 10.41
CA ILE A 42 -2.79 -5.15 9.65
C ILE A 42 -2.06 -3.93 10.23
N ARG A 43 -2.76 -2.83 10.53
CA ARG A 43 -2.15 -1.62 11.08
C ARG A 43 -1.51 -1.85 12.45
N GLU A 44 -2.22 -2.52 13.36
CA GLU A 44 -1.67 -2.92 14.67
C GLU A 44 -0.36 -3.70 14.52
N MET A 45 -0.28 -4.55 13.50
CA MET A 45 0.89 -5.37 13.23
C MET A 45 2.00 -4.57 12.52
N GLN A 46 1.67 -3.63 11.63
CA GLN A 46 2.65 -2.75 10.96
C GLN A 46 3.35 -1.81 11.94
N ASP A 47 2.61 -1.28 12.91
CA ASP A 47 3.16 -0.37 13.93
C ASP A 47 4.15 -1.09 14.88
N LEU A 48 4.16 -2.43 14.88
CA LEU A 48 4.96 -3.27 15.77
C LEU A 48 6.02 -4.12 15.05
N ASP A 49 5.86 -4.47 13.77
CA ASP A 49 6.85 -5.23 12.98
C ASP A 49 6.51 -5.27 11.48
N LEU A 50 7.50 -5.11 10.59
CA LEU A 50 7.34 -5.19 9.12
C LEU A 50 7.12 -6.61 8.57
N ARG A 51 6.73 -7.57 9.41
CA ARG A 51 6.62 -9.02 9.09
C ARG A 51 5.42 -9.39 8.21
N ILE A 52 4.69 -8.41 7.70
CA ILE A 52 3.46 -8.63 6.93
C ILE A 52 3.81 -8.97 5.49
N SER A 53 3.32 -10.11 5.02
CA SER A 53 3.55 -10.54 3.64
C SER A 53 2.92 -9.57 2.64
N ALA A 54 3.56 -9.40 1.48
CA ALA A 54 2.98 -8.66 0.36
C ALA A 54 1.60 -9.22 -0.05
N ARG A 55 1.39 -10.53 0.15
CA ARG A 55 0.10 -11.21 -0.08
C ARG A 55 -0.99 -10.71 0.87
N ALA A 56 -0.67 -10.43 2.14
CA ALA A 56 -1.63 -9.87 3.10
C ALA A 56 -2.05 -8.44 2.75
N ILE A 57 -1.11 -7.61 2.28
CA ILE A 57 -1.44 -6.27 1.77
C ILE A 57 -2.30 -6.36 0.51
N LEU A 58 -1.99 -7.28 -0.40
CA LEU A 58 -2.80 -7.54 -1.59
C LEU A 58 -4.22 -8.00 -1.22
N ALA A 59 -4.34 -8.90 -0.24
CA ALA A 59 -5.62 -9.35 0.29
C ALA A 59 -6.45 -8.19 0.86
N ALA A 60 -5.83 -7.25 1.60
CA ALA A 60 -6.52 -6.05 2.07
C ALA A 60 -7.11 -5.22 0.92
N SER A 61 -6.37 -5.07 -0.19
CA SER A 61 -6.88 -4.36 -1.37
C SER A 61 -8.04 -5.07 -2.07
N ILE A 62 -8.04 -6.42 -2.05
CA ILE A 62 -9.12 -7.25 -2.59
C ILE A 62 -10.37 -7.13 -1.72
N LEU A 63 -10.22 -7.25 -0.40
CA LEU A 63 -11.32 -7.10 0.56
C LEU A 63 -11.95 -5.70 0.47
N LEU A 64 -11.15 -4.63 0.30
CA LEU A 64 -11.65 -3.28 0.04
C LEU A 64 -12.48 -3.19 -1.24
N ARG A 65 -12.04 -3.85 -2.32
CA ARG A 65 -12.81 -3.94 -3.56
C ARG A 65 -14.14 -4.68 -3.32
N MET A 66 -14.11 -5.83 -2.67
CA MET A 66 -15.31 -6.61 -2.33
C MET A 66 -16.29 -5.81 -1.45
N LYS A 67 -15.78 -5.07 -0.45
CA LYS A 67 -16.59 -4.13 0.36
C LYS A 67 -17.26 -3.06 -0.49
N THR A 68 -16.52 -2.46 -1.43
CA THR A 68 -17.06 -1.44 -2.33
C THR A 68 -18.16 -2.01 -3.22
N GLU A 69 -17.93 -3.20 -3.79
CA GLU A 69 -18.92 -3.89 -4.62
C GLU A 69 -20.15 -4.30 -3.80
N ALA A 70 -19.98 -4.85 -2.59
CA ALA A 70 -21.08 -5.22 -1.71
C ALA A 70 -21.91 -4.01 -1.25
N LEU A 71 -21.31 -2.85 -1.02
CA LEU A 71 -22.04 -1.62 -0.69
C LEU A 71 -22.82 -1.06 -1.89
N LEU A 72 -22.31 -1.24 -3.12
CA LEU A 72 -22.96 -0.74 -4.33
C LEU A 72 -24.09 -1.66 -4.81
N TYR A 73 -23.89 -2.98 -4.74
CA TYR A 73 -24.78 -3.97 -5.37
C TYR A 73 -25.55 -4.82 -4.35
N GLY A 74 -25.13 -4.86 -3.07
CA GLY A 74 -25.75 -5.71 -2.05
C GLY A 74 -27.11 -5.25 -1.55
N ASN A 75 -27.60 -4.07 -1.98
CA ASN A 75 -28.91 -3.53 -1.63
C ASN A 75 -29.95 -3.65 -2.77
N GLU A 76 -29.57 -4.17 -3.95
CA GLU A 76 -30.50 -4.26 -5.08
C GLU A 76 -31.69 -5.20 -4.80
N GLU A 77 -31.53 -6.21 -3.94
CA GLU A 77 -32.64 -7.08 -3.51
C GLU A 77 -33.70 -6.34 -2.66
N GLU A 78 -33.39 -5.20 -2.01
CA GLU A 78 -34.36 -4.36 -1.28
C GLU A 78 -34.96 -3.22 -2.13
N GLU A 79 -34.29 -2.80 -3.21
CA GLU A 79 -34.76 -1.70 -4.06
C GLU A 79 -35.74 -2.13 -5.17
N GLU A 80 -35.81 -3.41 -5.52
CA GLU A 80 -36.79 -3.92 -6.49
C GLU A 80 -38.25 -3.72 -6.03
N GLU A 81 -38.52 -3.68 -4.72
CA GLU A 81 -39.87 -3.47 -4.20
C GLU A 81 -40.35 -1.99 -4.21
N LYS A 82 -39.49 -1.01 -4.49
CA LYS A 82 -39.80 0.43 -4.26
C LYS A 82 -39.89 1.33 -5.49
N LYS A 83 -39.80 0.81 -6.72
CA LYS A 83 -39.88 1.66 -7.92
C LYS A 83 -41.33 1.90 -8.38
N GLU A 84 -42.07 2.71 -7.63
CA GLU A 84 -43.24 3.42 -8.17
C GLU A 84 -42.78 4.58 -9.08
N GLU A 85 -43.24 4.49 -10.33
CA GLU A 85 -43.48 5.54 -11.33
C GLU A 85 -42.54 6.77 -11.37
N ARG A 86 -41.49 6.71 -12.20
CA ARG A 86 -40.92 7.91 -12.83
C ARG A 86 -40.66 7.70 -14.33
N ILE A 87 -41.42 8.47 -15.10
CA ILE A 87 -41.30 8.90 -16.51
C ILE A 87 -40.20 8.20 -17.33
N ARG A 88 -40.64 7.38 -18.30
CA ARG A 88 -39.79 6.70 -19.29
C ARG A 88 -39.11 7.69 -20.23
N VAL A 89 -37.78 7.77 -20.14
CA VAL A 89 -36.92 8.08 -21.28
C VAL A 89 -36.29 6.76 -21.69
N ASP A 90 -36.69 6.19 -22.83
CA ASP A 90 -36.11 4.96 -23.39
C ASP A 90 -34.69 5.24 -23.86
N VAL A 91 -33.74 5.18 -22.94
CA VAL A 91 -32.34 4.88 -23.23
C VAL A 91 -32.07 3.60 -22.47
N GLU A 92 -31.86 2.49 -23.20
CA GLU A 92 -31.41 1.24 -22.57
C GLU A 92 -30.12 1.56 -21.80
N PRO A 93 -30.13 1.51 -20.46
CA PRO A 93 -28.93 1.78 -19.68
C PRO A 93 -27.89 0.74 -20.09
N TYR A 94 -26.67 1.17 -20.38
CA TYR A 94 -25.55 0.24 -20.48
C TYR A 94 -25.30 -0.33 -19.08
N VAL A 95 -25.99 -1.43 -18.75
CA VAL A 95 -25.75 -2.19 -17.52
C VAL A 95 -24.48 -3.02 -17.77
N PRO A 96 -23.37 -2.74 -17.07
CA PRO A 96 -22.26 -3.67 -17.06
C PRO A 96 -22.77 -5.03 -16.56
N PRO A 97 -22.20 -6.15 -17.02
CA PRO A 97 -22.62 -7.47 -16.56
C PRO A 97 -22.56 -7.51 -15.02
N LEU A 98 -23.74 -7.61 -14.40
CA LEU A 98 -23.89 -7.66 -12.96
C LEU A 98 -23.25 -8.96 -12.49
N ARG A 99 -22.06 -8.86 -11.89
CA ARG A 99 -21.52 -9.95 -11.09
C ARG A 99 -22.32 -9.90 -9.78
N ARG A 100 -23.06 -10.96 -9.46
CA ARG A 100 -23.72 -11.08 -8.16
C ARG A 100 -22.63 -11.01 -7.10
N VAL A 101 -22.60 -9.92 -6.34
CA VAL A 101 -21.64 -9.75 -5.25
C VAL A 101 -22.37 -10.02 -3.96
N GLU A 102 -22.00 -11.12 -3.31
CA GLU A 102 -22.56 -11.52 -2.04
C GLU A 102 -21.98 -10.62 -0.94
N ARG A 103 -22.83 -10.15 -0.04
CA ARG A 103 -22.40 -9.33 1.11
C ARG A 103 -21.95 -10.20 2.29
N TYR A 104 -22.55 -11.37 2.41
CA TYR A 104 -22.34 -12.32 3.50
C TYR A 104 -21.71 -13.59 2.96
N TYR A 105 -20.65 -14.05 3.62
CA TYR A 105 -19.91 -15.25 3.26
C TYR A 105 -19.78 -16.20 4.45
N THR A 106 -19.63 -17.50 4.19
CA THR A 106 -19.02 -18.39 5.20
C THR A 106 -17.49 -18.22 5.17
N LEU A 107 -16.81 -18.66 6.23
CA LEU A 107 -15.34 -18.60 6.28
C LEU A 107 -14.69 -19.35 5.13
N ASP A 108 -15.19 -20.54 4.80
CA ASP A 108 -14.65 -21.38 3.74
C ASP A 108 -14.85 -20.71 2.37
N ASP A 109 -16.06 -20.23 2.10
CA ASP A 109 -16.38 -19.52 0.85
C ASP A 109 -15.54 -18.25 0.69
N LEU A 110 -15.34 -17.52 1.78
CA LEU A 110 -14.53 -16.31 1.79
C LEU A 110 -13.05 -16.61 1.52
N ILE A 111 -12.50 -17.67 2.13
CA ILE A 111 -11.12 -18.08 1.89
C ILE A 111 -10.94 -18.48 0.43
N GLU A 112 -11.87 -19.26 -0.14
CA GLU A 112 -11.83 -19.65 -1.55
C GLU A 112 -11.90 -18.42 -2.46
N ALA A 113 -12.87 -17.54 -2.27
CA ALA A 113 -13.02 -16.31 -3.04
C ALA A 113 -11.78 -15.39 -2.95
N LEU A 114 -11.17 -15.31 -1.76
CA LEU A 114 -9.96 -14.53 -1.55
C LEU A 114 -8.74 -15.17 -2.24
N MET A 115 -8.58 -16.49 -2.17
CA MET A 115 -7.50 -17.21 -2.84
C MET A 115 -7.60 -17.08 -4.36
N ASP A 116 -8.79 -17.26 -4.92
CA ASP A 116 -9.04 -17.07 -6.36
C ASP A 116 -8.72 -15.64 -6.80
N ALA A 117 -9.14 -14.64 -6.01
CA ALA A 117 -8.84 -13.25 -6.30
C ALA A 117 -7.35 -12.91 -6.20
N LEU A 118 -6.62 -13.55 -5.26
CA LEU A 118 -5.18 -13.42 -5.14
C LEU A 118 -4.46 -14.05 -6.34
N GLU A 119 -4.83 -15.26 -6.74
CA GLU A 119 -4.28 -15.90 -7.93
C GLU A 119 -4.57 -15.11 -9.20
N GLU A 120 -5.78 -14.58 -9.36
CA GLU A 120 -6.12 -13.75 -10.51
C GLU A 120 -5.30 -12.46 -10.54
N ALA A 121 -5.07 -11.83 -9.38
CA ALA A 121 -4.23 -10.65 -9.27
C ALA A 121 -2.75 -10.96 -9.59
N GLU A 122 -2.24 -12.13 -9.18
CA GLU A 122 -0.89 -12.61 -9.51
C GLU A 122 -0.74 -12.98 -11.00
N ARG A 123 -1.77 -13.59 -11.59
CA ARG A 123 -1.80 -13.98 -13.01
C ARG A 123 -1.98 -12.79 -13.96
N LYS A 124 -2.68 -11.73 -13.52
CA LYS A 124 -2.75 -10.45 -14.22
C LYS A 124 -1.41 -9.73 -14.14
N LYS A 125 -0.41 -10.22 -14.89
CA LYS A 125 0.76 -9.41 -15.29
C LYS A 125 0.26 -8.03 -15.74
N PRO A 126 0.96 -6.93 -15.40
CA PRO A 126 0.52 -5.60 -15.80
C PRO A 126 0.21 -5.65 -17.29
N ARG A 127 -1.05 -5.36 -17.66
CA ARG A 127 -1.43 -5.14 -19.05
C ARG A 127 -0.34 -4.24 -19.60
N LYS A 128 0.43 -4.72 -20.60
CA LYS A 128 1.42 -3.91 -21.28
C LYS A 128 0.67 -2.65 -21.70
N LYS A 129 0.84 -1.54 -20.98
CA LYS A 129 0.46 -0.22 -21.48
C LYS A 129 1.12 -0.20 -22.86
N LYS A 130 0.35 0.07 -23.93
CA LYS A 130 0.92 0.31 -25.25
C LYS A 130 2.08 1.27 -25.01
N LYS A 131 3.32 0.78 -25.15
CA LYS A 131 4.51 1.61 -24.95
C LYS A 131 4.38 2.71 -25.99
N VAL A 132 4.15 3.93 -25.55
CA VAL A 132 4.75 5.05 -26.27
C VAL A 132 6.24 4.82 -26.04
N GLU A 133 6.96 4.46 -27.09
CA GLU A 133 8.42 4.33 -27.06
C GLU A 133 8.99 5.71 -26.74
N ILE A 134 9.26 5.92 -25.46
CA ILE A 134 10.34 6.81 -25.06
C ILE A 134 11.41 5.82 -24.59
N GLU A 135 12.37 5.57 -25.47
CA GLU A 135 13.58 4.83 -25.14
C GLU A 135 14.36 5.62 -24.10
N GLU A 136 14.29 5.21 -22.85
CA GLU A 136 15.47 5.21 -21.99
C GLU A 136 15.47 3.89 -21.20
N GLU A 137 16.31 2.96 -21.65
CA GLU A 137 16.83 1.92 -20.77
C GLU A 137 17.54 2.62 -19.59
N ILE A 138 17.17 2.34 -18.34
CA ILE A 138 18.09 2.17 -17.19
C ILE A 138 17.31 1.51 -16.03
N PHE A 139 17.71 0.27 -15.75
CA PHE A 139 17.77 -0.42 -14.45
C PHE A 139 16.55 -0.41 -13.50
N VAL A 140 15.95 -1.61 -13.42
CA VAL A 140 15.26 -2.29 -12.30
C VAL A 140 14.78 -1.39 -11.15
N VAL A 141 13.45 -1.35 -11.01
CA VAL A 141 12.68 -0.46 -10.13
C VAL A 141 12.50 -1.02 -8.70
N ASP A 142 13.13 -2.15 -8.33
CA ASP A 142 12.61 -2.94 -7.19
C ASP A 142 13.47 -3.04 -5.93
N ASP A 143 14.38 -2.09 -5.68
CA ASP A 143 15.14 -2.07 -4.40
C ASP A 143 14.66 -0.96 -3.43
N PHE A 144 13.81 -0.05 -3.91
CA PHE A 144 13.33 1.09 -3.11
C PHE A 144 12.26 0.69 -2.09
N ARG A 145 11.48 -0.38 -2.30
CA ARG A 145 10.34 -0.70 -1.42
C ARG A 145 10.72 -1.50 -0.17
N VAL A 146 11.91 -2.11 -0.14
CA VAL A 146 12.29 -3.07 0.90
C VAL A 146 13.17 -2.44 2.00
N ASP A 147 13.93 -1.38 1.69
CA ASP A 147 14.99 -0.88 2.59
C ASP A 147 15.00 0.66 2.79
N ILE A 148 13.88 1.38 2.60
CA ILE A 148 13.82 2.86 2.73
C ILE A 148 14.41 3.33 4.07
N GLU A 149 13.98 2.73 5.18
CA GLU A 149 14.45 3.11 6.52
C GLU A 149 15.96 2.94 6.67
N LYS A 150 16.52 1.85 6.13
CA LYS A 150 17.96 1.59 6.17
C LYS A 150 18.73 2.64 5.37
N HIS A 151 18.23 3.03 4.20
CA HIS A 151 18.82 4.09 3.39
C HIS A 151 18.72 5.46 4.06
N VAL A 152 17.57 5.78 4.66
CA VAL A 152 17.32 7.01 5.40
C VAL A 152 18.24 7.11 6.62
N ASN A 153 18.33 6.04 7.42
CA ASN A 153 19.21 5.98 8.59
C ASN A 153 20.69 6.06 8.20
N ARG A 154 21.09 5.42 7.11
CA ARG A 154 22.46 5.53 6.57
C ARG A 154 22.76 6.96 6.12
N LEU A 155 21.84 7.62 5.42
CA LEU A 155 22.01 9.01 5.01
C LEU A 155 22.14 9.93 6.24
N TYR A 156 21.32 9.73 7.27
CA TYR A 156 21.43 10.50 8.51
C TYR A 156 22.79 10.32 9.19
N ALA A 157 23.32 9.09 9.24
CA ALA A 157 24.65 8.84 9.80
C ALA A 157 25.75 9.62 9.04
N ILE A 158 25.69 9.63 7.70
CA ILE A 158 26.64 10.39 6.86
C ILE A 158 26.50 11.89 7.11
N VAL A 159 25.27 12.42 7.12
CA VAL A 159 25.02 13.86 7.37
C VAL A 159 25.54 14.26 8.75
N LYS A 160 25.35 13.40 9.76
CA LYS A 160 25.83 13.64 11.12
C LYS A 160 27.36 13.64 11.19
N GLU A 161 28.01 12.67 10.57
CA GLU A 161 29.48 12.56 10.51
C GLU A 161 30.10 13.78 9.82
N LEU A 162 29.57 14.16 8.64
CA LEU A 162 30.03 15.34 7.90
C LEU A 162 29.85 16.63 8.70
N TYR A 163 28.74 16.76 9.45
CA TYR A 163 28.48 17.92 10.29
C TYR A 163 29.37 17.95 11.54
N GLU A 164 29.69 16.79 12.13
CA GLU A 164 30.60 16.73 13.28
C GLU A 164 32.03 17.15 12.90
N GLU A 165 32.48 16.82 11.69
CA GLU A 165 33.79 17.20 11.17
C GLU A 165 33.88 18.69 10.80
N THR A 166 32.87 19.21 10.09
CA THR A 166 32.91 20.58 9.54
C THR A 166 32.26 21.62 10.46
N LYS A 167 31.22 21.23 11.21
CA LYS A 167 30.29 22.12 11.96
C LYS A 167 29.64 23.21 11.11
N GLU A 168 29.66 23.06 9.80
CA GLU A 168 29.07 23.99 8.85
C GLU A 168 27.83 23.36 8.20
N LYS A 169 27.01 24.20 7.56
CA LYS A 169 25.83 23.72 6.84
C LYS A 169 26.28 22.89 5.64
N ILE A 170 25.71 21.69 5.47
CA ILE A 170 26.09 20.78 4.38
C ILE A 170 25.28 21.13 3.13
N SER A 171 25.92 21.24 1.97
CA SER A 171 25.19 21.41 0.71
C SER A 171 24.55 20.11 0.27
N PHE A 172 23.32 20.18 -0.28
CA PHE A 172 22.67 19.03 -0.90
C PHE A 172 23.54 18.35 -1.96
N TRP A 173 24.28 19.14 -2.75
CA TRP A 173 25.09 18.61 -3.85
C TRP A 173 26.31 17.83 -3.35
N GLU A 174 26.83 18.13 -2.16
CA GLU A 174 27.93 17.38 -1.54
C GLU A 174 27.51 15.96 -1.14
N LEU A 175 26.22 15.74 -0.91
CA LEU A 175 25.65 14.42 -0.62
C LEU A 175 25.45 13.56 -1.88
N ILE A 176 25.61 14.13 -3.07
CA ILE A 176 25.39 13.45 -4.35
C ILE A 176 26.73 13.11 -5.00
N PHE A 177 27.12 11.84 -4.91
CA PHE A 177 28.33 11.36 -5.59
C PHE A 177 28.11 11.10 -7.10
N ASP A 178 26.90 10.71 -7.48
CA ASP A 178 26.52 10.42 -8.87
C ASP A 178 25.24 11.21 -9.24
N PRO A 179 25.32 12.21 -10.13
CA PRO A 179 24.22 13.13 -10.45
C PRO A 179 23.19 12.53 -11.41
N THR A 180 22.89 11.23 -11.32
CA THR A 180 21.73 10.68 -12.05
C THR A 180 20.43 11.25 -11.48
N PRO A 181 19.42 11.60 -12.31
CA PRO A 181 18.15 12.14 -11.84
C PRO A 181 17.46 11.26 -10.78
N LYS A 182 17.64 9.94 -10.89
CA LYS A 182 17.10 8.95 -9.95
C LYS A 182 17.79 8.99 -8.57
N ILE A 183 19.08 9.31 -8.50
CA ILE A 183 19.81 9.45 -7.23
C ILE A 183 19.47 10.79 -6.59
N ILE A 184 19.47 11.87 -7.37
CA ILE A 184 19.09 13.22 -6.93
C ILE A 184 17.69 13.19 -6.27
N ALA A 185 16.70 12.65 -6.98
CA ALA A 185 15.33 12.55 -6.45
C ALA A 185 15.23 11.67 -5.20
N ARG A 186 16.01 10.57 -5.13
CA ARG A 186 16.01 9.67 -3.97
C ARG A 186 16.63 10.31 -2.74
N THR A 187 17.81 10.91 -2.88
CA THR A 187 18.48 11.61 -1.77
C THR A 187 17.61 12.76 -1.28
N PHE A 188 17.01 13.53 -2.19
CA PHE A 188 16.08 14.59 -1.81
C PHE A 188 14.87 14.05 -1.03
N LEU A 189 14.26 12.95 -1.49
CA LEU A 189 13.16 12.30 -0.79
C LEU A 189 13.57 11.82 0.61
N TYR A 190 14.77 11.23 0.77
CA TYR A 190 15.28 10.81 2.08
C TYR A 190 15.51 11.99 3.03
N LEU A 191 16.00 13.12 2.53
CA LEU A 191 16.15 14.34 3.32
C LEU A 191 14.80 14.89 3.78
N LEU A 192 13.78 14.86 2.92
CA LEU A 192 12.42 15.24 3.29
C LEU A 192 11.86 14.33 4.40
N PHE A 193 12.12 13.02 4.34
CA PHE A 193 11.75 12.11 5.42
C PHE A 193 12.45 12.46 6.73
N LEU A 194 13.77 12.71 6.69
CA LEU A 194 14.53 13.10 7.89
C LEU A 194 14.04 14.42 8.47
N ALA A 195 13.66 15.39 7.63
CA ALA A 195 13.13 16.67 8.05
C ALA A 195 11.74 16.53 8.69
N ASN A 196 10.87 15.71 8.10
CA ASN A 196 9.57 15.39 8.68
C ASN A 196 9.68 14.67 10.04
N MET A 197 10.75 13.89 10.25
CA MET A 197 11.06 13.27 11.54
C MET A 197 11.73 14.22 12.55
N GLY A 198 12.05 15.46 12.16
CA GLY A 198 12.76 16.42 13.00
C GLY A 198 14.23 16.06 13.26
N LYS A 199 14.86 15.24 12.42
CA LYS A 199 16.28 14.85 12.54
C LYS A 199 17.23 15.80 11.81
N VAL A 200 16.73 16.51 10.80
CA VAL A 200 17.49 17.50 10.03
C VAL A 200 16.61 18.70 9.72
N GLU A 201 17.20 19.88 9.66
CA GLU A 201 16.59 21.07 9.09
C GLU A 201 17.10 21.28 7.67
N LEU A 202 16.17 21.61 6.76
CA LEU A 202 16.47 21.97 5.38
C LEU A 202 16.25 23.48 5.21
N ILE A 203 17.30 24.18 4.76
CA ILE A 203 17.30 25.64 4.61
C ILE A 203 17.48 25.96 3.13
N GLN A 204 16.54 26.71 2.54
CA GLN A 204 16.61 27.22 1.18
C GLN A 204 16.26 28.71 1.20
N GLU A 205 17.19 29.57 0.77
CA GLU A 205 17.02 31.03 0.84
C GLU A 205 16.17 31.58 -0.32
N GLU A 206 16.34 31.02 -1.52
CA GLU A 206 15.60 31.40 -2.72
C GLU A 206 14.91 30.19 -3.35
N PRO A 207 13.69 30.35 -3.92
CA PRO A 207 13.02 29.26 -4.63
C PRO A 207 13.92 28.66 -5.71
N PHE A 208 14.04 27.32 -5.74
CA PHE A 208 14.93 26.59 -6.66
C PHE A 208 16.44 26.88 -6.48
N GLY A 209 16.82 27.58 -5.41
CA GLY A 209 18.20 27.79 -5.00
C GLY A 209 18.79 26.58 -4.28
N GLU A 210 20.02 26.74 -3.80
CA GLU A 210 20.74 25.69 -3.07
C GLU A 210 20.02 25.31 -1.77
N ILE A 211 20.04 24.01 -1.46
CA ILE A 211 19.43 23.45 -0.25
C ILE A 211 20.55 23.07 0.69
N PHE A 212 20.51 23.65 1.88
CA PHE A 212 21.44 23.36 2.96
C PHE A 212 20.80 22.42 3.99
N ILE A 213 21.60 21.51 4.53
CA ILE A 213 21.18 20.52 5.52
C ILE A 213 21.92 20.80 6.83
N VAL A 214 21.18 20.84 7.93
CA VAL A 214 21.71 20.93 9.29
C VAL A 214 21.10 19.82 10.13
N PRO A 215 21.86 18.89 10.72
CA PRO A 215 21.30 17.90 11.62
C PRO A 215 20.85 18.54 12.93
N THR A 216 19.71 18.08 13.45
CA THR A 216 19.15 18.44 14.76
C THR A 216 19.59 17.43 15.82
#